data_AF-A0A8S3RP22-F1
#
_entry.id   AF-A0A8S3RP22-F1
#
_cell.length_a   1.000
_cell.length_b   1.000
_cell.length_c   1.000
_cell.angle_alpha   90.00
_cell.angle_beta   90.00
_cell.angle_gamma   90.00
#
_symmetry.space_group_name_H-M   'P 1'
#
loop_
_entity.id
_entity.type
_entity.pdbx_description
1 polymer ?
#
loop_
_entity_poly.entity_id
_entity_poly.type
_entity_poly.pdbx_seq_one_letter_code
_entity_poly.pdbx_strand_id
1 'polypeptide(L)'
;MKEGIEKVGMEVQSSVPISLYGIQDMDGAYTEAYMAIPRKYLSTNYLLPSFKVYSSSADSALTITTTEEDNTTVTINLRMEKGPLRYNNVNYNNNDVIYLVLNRFHSFKLSHSSDLSGTTIQATKPISVLTSSMHNRVTMVGGVNELLEMVLPLNQMDNFYVIPEIVTRPSSTVQCIAQRKRH
;
A
#
# COMPACT_ATOMS: atom_id res chain seq x y z
N MET A 1 13.34 11.29 -4.28
CA MET A 1 13.44 10.15 -5.22
C MET A 1 12.08 9.47 -5.20
N LYS A 2 11.35 9.35 -6.33
CA LYS A 2 9.96 8.85 -6.33
C LYS A 2 9.86 7.32 -6.33
N GLU A 3 10.86 6.62 -6.90
CA GLU A 3 10.98 5.16 -6.83
C GLU A 3 12.40 4.75 -6.42
N GLY A 4 12.53 3.62 -5.71
CA GLY A 4 13.84 3.09 -5.35
C GLY A 4 13.84 2.16 -4.13
N ILE A 5 15.03 1.63 -3.84
CA ILE A 5 15.30 0.79 -2.66
C ILE A 5 16.12 1.61 -1.66
N GLU A 6 15.68 1.67 -0.41
CA GLU A 6 16.33 2.43 0.67
C GLU A 6 16.33 1.63 1.97
N LYS A 7 17.37 1.77 2.80
CA LYS A 7 17.41 1.15 4.15
C LYS A 7 16.76 2.07 5.18
N VAL A 8 15.43 2.02 5.26
CA VAL A 8 14.63 2.94 6.09
C VAL A 8 13.56 2.25 6.93
N GLY A 9 13.48 0.91 6.90
CA GLY A 9 12.57 0.15 7.75
C GLY A 9 12.90 0.30 9.24
N MET A 10 11.86 0.27 10.08
CA MET A 10 11.97 0.39 11.53
C MET A 10 11.18 -0.73 12.22
N GLU A 11 11.74 -1.28 13.28
CA GLU A 11 11.06 -2.24 14.17
C GLU A 11 10.85 -1.59 15.54
N VAL A 12 9.62 -1.66 16.04
CA VAL A 12 9.24 -1.16 17.36
C VAL A 12 8.93 -2.36 18.24
N GLN A 13 9.66 -2.49 19.35
CA GLN A 13 9.48 -3.57 20.32
C GLN A 13 8.99 -3.02 21.65
N SER A 14 8.06 -3.73 22.28
CA SER A 14 7.51 -3.43 23.60
C SER A 14 7.43 -4.72 24.42
N SER A 15 7.59 -4.60 25.74
CA SER A 15 7.41 -5.72 26.68
C SER A 15 5.94 -6.07 26.93
N VAL A 16 5.02 -5.21 26.47
CA VAL A 16 3.56 -5.41 26.55
C VAL A 16 2.92 -5.18 25.17
N PRO A 17 1.75 -5.81 24.89
CA PRO A 17 1.00 -5.51 23.67
C PRO A 17 0.65 -4.02 23.58
N ILE A 18 0.91 -3.42 22.42
CA ILE A 18 0.63 -2.00 22.13
C ILE A 18 -0.18 -1.88 20.84
N SER A 19 -0.97 -0.82 20.73
CA SER A 19 -1.44 -0.30 19.44
C SER A 19 -0.43 0.71 18.93
N LEU A 20 0.02 0.54 17.69
CA LEU A 20 1.01 1.41 17.08
C LEU A 20 0.39 2.11 15.87
N TYR A 21 0.48 3.44 15.85
CA TYR A 21 0.04 4.26 14.74
C TYR A 21 1.25 4.93 14.09
N GLY A 22 1.35 4.83 12.77
CA GLY A 22 2.22 5.68 11.98
C GLY A 22 1.46 6.93 11.58
N ILE A 23 2.01 8.10 11.87
CA ILE A 23 1.44 9.40 11.48
C ILE A 23 2.37 10.00 10.44
N GLN A 24 1.81 10.39 9.30
CA GLN A 24 2.52 11.11 8.25
C GLN A 24 1.94 12.51 8.13
N ASP A 25 2.83 13.49 8.21
CA ASP A 25 2.52 14.89 7.92
C ASP A 25 3.09 15.25 6.55
N MET A 26 2.27 15.88 5.71
CA MET A 26 2.65 16.32 4.38
C MET A 26 2.83 17.84 4.40
N ASP A 27 3.95 18.26 5.01
CA ASP A 27 4.38 19.66 5.15
C ASP A 27 3.28 20.58 5.71
N GLY A 28 2.53 20.11 6.71
CA GLY A 28 1.45 20.83 7.38
C GLY A 28 0.15 21.02 6.58
N ALA A 29 0.06 20.49 5.36
CA ALA A 29 -1.16 20.58 4.54
C ALA A 29 -2.16 19.46 4.85
N TYR A 30 -1.66 18.24 5.07
CA TYR A 30 -2.47 17.05 5.34
C TYR A 30 -1.76 16.16 6.36
N THR A 31 -2.52 15.58 7.29
CA THR A 31 -2.01 14.59 8.24
C THR A 31 -2.83 13.33 8.11
N GLU A 32 -2.17 12.23 7.78
CA GLU A 32 -2.79 10.91 7.68
C GLU A 32 -2.16 9.96 8.69
N ALA A 33 -2.96 9.00 9.15
CA ALA A 33 -2.50 7.99 10.09
C ALA A 33 -2.91 6.61 9.62
N TYR A 34 -2.04 5.63 9.84
CA TYR A 34 -2.34 4.23 9.65
C TYR A 34 -2.05 3.46 10.92
N MET A 35 -2.81 2.38 11.16
CA MET A 35 -2.49 1.43 12.21
C MET A 35 -1.45 0.43 11.68
N ALA A 36 -0.36 0.26 12.41
CA ALA A 36 0.64 -0.73 12.08
C ALA A 36 0.13 -2.13 12.45
N ILE A 37 0.13 -3.04 11.47
CA ILE A 37 -0.16 -4.45 11.66
C ILE A 37 0.99 -5.08 12.45
N PRO A 38 0.73 -5.73 13.60
CA PRO A 38 1.77 -6.41 14.36
C PRO A 38 2.50 -7.45 13.51
N ARG A 39 3.82 -7.52 13.68
CA ARG A 39 4.70 -8.37 12.86
C ARG A 39 4.21 -9.82 12.69
N LYS A 40 3.66 -10.43 13.75
CA LYS A 40 3.14 -11.81 13.74
C LYS A 40 1.95 -12.03 12.77
N TYR A 41 1.31 -10.96 12.31
CA TYR A 41 0.21 -10.99 11.35
C TYR A 41 0.62 -10.55 9.94
N LEU A 42 1.89 -10.17 9.73
CA LEU A 42 2.43 -9.95 8.40
C LEU A 42 2.57 -11.28 7.66
N SER A 43 2.51 -11.23 6.33
CA SER A 43 2.57 -12.42 5.48
C SER A 43 3.39 -12.14 4.22
N THR A 44 3.31 -13.07 3.28
CA THR A 44 4.04 -13.08 2.01
C THR A 44 3.18 -12.70 0.81
N ASN A 45 1.86 -12.62 0.96
CA ASN A 45 0.94 -12.39 -0.16
C ASN A 45 -0.01 -11.23 0.14
N TYR A 46 -0.07 -10.26 -0.77
CA TYR A 46 -0.90 -9.06 -0.65
C TYR A 46 -1.64 -8.77 -1.96
N LEU A 47 -2.82 -8.18 -1.82
CA LEU A 47 -3.60 -7.59 -2.89
C LEU A 47 -3.78 -6.12 -2.55
N LEU A 48 -3.28 -5.25 -3.42
CA LEU A 48 -3.20 -3.82 -3.15
C LEU A 48 -4.57 -3.16 -3.39
N PRO A 49 -5.23 -2.60 -2.35
CA PRO A 49 -6.25 -1.57 -2.55
C PRO A 49 -5.55 -0.26 -2.95
N SER A 50 -6.19 0.54 -3.79
CA SER A 50 -5.71 1.87 -4.14
C SER A 50 -6.89 2.70 -4.63
N PHE A 51 -6.70 3.99 -4.86
CA PHE A 51 -7.73 4.85 -5.40
C PHE A 51 -7.24 5.58 -6.64
N LYS A 52 -8.18 5.86 -7.53
CA LYS A 52 -7.93 6.74 -8.67
C LYS A 52 -7.59 8.15 -8.18
N VAL A 53 -6.41 8.62 -8.58
CA VAL A 53 -5.99 10.01 -8.38
C VAL A 53 -6.78 10.97 -9.26
N TYR A 54 -7.11 12.15 -8.74
CA TYR A 54 -7.90 13.15 -9.47
C TYR A 54 -7.03 14.04 -10.36
N SER A 55 -5.83 14.41 -9.88
CA SER A 55 -4.91 15.31 -10.59
C SER A 55 -3.80 14.54 -11.31
N SER A 56 -3.31 15.07 -12.43
CA SER A 56 -2.11 14.58 -13.11
C SER A 56 -0.82 14.82 -12.33
N SER A 57 -0.86 15.69 -11.31
CA SER A 57 0.25 15.96 -10.40
C SER A 57 0.28 15.03 -9.19
N ALA A 58 -0.67 14.10 -9.09
CA ALA A 58 -0.86 13.24 -7.94
C ALA A 58 -0.63 11.78 -8.31
N ASP A 59 -0.16 11.01 -7.34
CA ASP A 59 0.26 9.63 -7.53
C ASP A 59 -0.42 8.72 -6.50
N SER A 60 -0.76 7.51 -6.95
CA SER A 60 -0.93 6.37 -6.07
C SER A 60 0.44 5.73 -5.84
N ALA A 61 0.72 5.30 -4.63
CA ALA A 61 2.00 4.73 -4.26
C ALA A 61 1.82 3.42 -3.49
N LEU A 62 2.86 2.61 -3.56
CA LEU A 62 3.07 1.46 -2.69
C LEU A 62 4.48 1.51 -2.11
N THR A 63 4.59 1.08 -0.86
CA THR A 63 5.85 0.87 -0.17
C THR A 63 5.87 -0.54 0.40
N ILE A 64 6.90 -1.31 0.05
CA ILE A 64 7.13 -2.65 0.56
C ILE A 64 8.35 -2.57 1.47
N THR A 65 8.25 -3.04 2.71
CA THR A 65 9.38 -3.06 3.65
C THR A 65 9.59 -4.48 4.16
N THR A 66 10.83 -4.96 4.12
CA THR A 66 11.21 -6.24 4.71
C THR A 66 11.30 -6.14 6.22
N THR A 67 11.06 -7.27 6.88
CA THR A 67 11.16 -7.39 8.32
C THR A 67 12.61 -7.74 8.72
N GLU A 68 12.85 -8.94 9.26
CA GLU A 68 14.13 -9.30 9.87
C GLU A 68 15.13 -9.97 8.94
N GLU A 69 14.71 -10.37 7.75
CA GLU A 69 15.49 -11.30 6.94
C GLU A 69 16.08 -10.68 5.68
N ASP A 70 17.35 -10.97 5.44
CA ASP A 70 18.03 -10.65 4.18
C ASP A 70 17.56 -11.55 3.04
N ASN A 71 17.85 -11.13 1.80
CA ASN A 71 17.56 -11.89 0.58
C ASN A 71 16.07 -12.27 0.45
N THR A 72 15.18 -11.34 0.79
CA THR A 72 13.75 -11.48 0.52
C THR A 72 13.49 -11.15 -0.95
N THR A 73 13.09 -12.16 -1.74
CA THR A 73 12.67 -11.95 -3.12
C THR A 73 11.21 -11.51 -3.12
N VAL A 74 10.89 -10.47 -3.89
CA VAL A 74 9.56 -9.93 -4.05
C VAL A 74 9.19 -9.86 -5.53
N THR A 75 8.00 -10.32 -5.84
CA THR A 75 7.37 -10.31 -7.16
C THR A 75 6.13 -9.42 -7.10
N ILE A 76 6.07 -8.41 -7.95
CA ILE A 76 4.95 -7.46 -8.03
C ILE A 76 4.32 -7.59 -9.42
N ASN A 77 3.09 -8.11 -9.50
CA ASN A 77 2.33 -8.11 -10.74
C ASN A 77 1.47 -6.85 -10.79
N LEU A 78 1.84 -5.90 -11.65
CA LEU A 78 1.25 -4.58 -11.69
C LEU A 78 -0.16 -4.59 -12.29
N ARG A 79 -1.05 -3.79 -11.70
CA ARG A 79 -2.34 -3.43 -12.29
C ARG A 79 -2.43 -1.92 -12.39
N MET A 80 -2.64 -1.42 -13.60
CA MET A 80 -2.77 0.00 -13.89
C MET A 80 -3.55 0.24 -15.19
N GLU A 81 -4.20 1.39 -15.30
CA GLU A 81 -5.01 1.75 -16.47
C GLU A 81 -4.32 2.70 -17.45
N LYS A 82 -3.35 3.48 -16.98
CA LYS A 82 -2.71 4.55 -17.77
C LYS A 82 -1.24 4.27 -17.90
N GLY A 83 -0.69 4.49 -19.10
CA GLY A 83 0.74 4.66 -19.36
C GLY A 83 1.67 3.57 -18.83
N PRO A 84 2.98 3.67 -19.14
CA PRO A 84 3.97 2.88 -18.47
C PRO A 84 4.42 3.54 -17.16
N LEU A 85 4.64 2.71 -16.15
CA LEU A 85 5.39 3.04 -14.95
C LEU A 85 6.89 2.89 -15.22
N ARG A 86 7.71 3.87 -14.84
CA ARG A 86 9.16 3.79 -15.04
C ARG A 86 9.86 3.40 -13.75
N TYR A 87 10.71 2.39 -13.80
CA TYR A 87 11.57 2.00 -12.68
C TYR A 87 12.90 1.46 -13.22
N ASN A 88 14.02 1.88 -12.65
CA ASN A 88 15.36 1.44 -13.03
C ASN A 88 15.63 1.54 -14.56
N ASN A 89 15.22 2.65 -15.18
CA ASN A 89 15.27 2.90 -16.64
C ASN A 89 14.48 1.91 -17.51
N VAL A 90 13.57 1.14 -16.92
CA VAL A 90 12.65 0.23 -17.62
C VAL A 90 11.23 0.76 -17.51
N ASN A 91 10.46 0.66 -18.60
CA ASN A 91 9.04 0.98 -18.64
C ASN A 91 8.24 -0.32 -18.43
N TYR A 92 7.38 -0.33 -17.41
CA TYR A 92 6.49 -1.41 -17.06
C TYR A 92 5.04 -1.01 -17.36
N ASN A 93 4.33 -1.82 -18.13
CA ASN A 93 2.93 -1.65 -18.48
C ASN A 93 2.03 -2.44 -17.52
N ASN A 94 0.72 -2.30 -17.73
CA ASN A 94 -0.27 -3.13 -17.03
C ASN A 94 0.00 -4.62 -17.23
N ASN A 95 -0.03 -5.39 -16.13
CA ASN A 95 0.31 -6.81 -16.03
C ASN A 95 1.80 -7.17 -16.16
N ASP A 96 2.69 -6.20 -16.34
CA ASP A 96 4.11 -6.47 -16.25
C ASP A 96 4.52 -6.79 -14.80
N VAL A 97 5.63 -7.49 -14.67
CA VAL A 97 6.11 -8.01 -13.39
C VAL A 97 7.42 -7.35 -13.00
N ILE A 98 7.45 -6.75 -11.81
CA ILE A 98 8.70 -6.26 -11.20
C ILE A 98 9.22 -7.36 -10.26
N TYR A 99 10.50 -7.70 -10.42
CA TYR A 99 11.24 -8.59 -9.53
C TYR A 99 12.31 -7.79 -8.80
N LEU A 100 12.39 -7.99 -7.49
CA LEU A 100 13.38 -7.31 -6.65
C LEU A 100 13.83 -8.19 -5.48
N VAL A 101 15.03 -7.93 -4.99
CA VAL A 101 15.59 -8.58 -3.79
C VAL A 101 15.85 -7.49 -2.76
N LEU A 102 15.30 -7.68 -1.57
CA LEU A 102 15.43 -6.76 -0.44
C LEU A 102 16.14 -7.43 0.71
N ASN A 103 17.07 -6.69 1.33
CA ASN A 103 17.71 -7.09 2.57
C ASN A 103 16.89 -6.60 3.76
N ARG A 104 17.26 -7.02 4.97
CA ARG A 104 16.59 -6.65 6.22
C ARG A 104 16.41 -5.12 6.33
N PHE A 105 15.19 -4.71 6.66
CA PHE A 105 14.75 -3.31 6.79
C PHE A 105 14.99 -2.43 5.55
N HIS A 106 15.12 -3.04 4.37
CA HIS A 106 15.04 -2.30 3.12
C HIS A 106 13.58 -2.10 2.74
N SER A 107 13.30 -0.91 2.22
CA SER A 107 12.02 -0.54 1.66
C SER A 107 12.16 -0.31 0.17
N PHE A 108 11.23 -0.86 -0.62
CA PHE A 108 11.02 -0.50 -2.01
C PHE A 108 9.82 0.44 -2.11
N LYS A 109 9.98 1.58 -2.78
CA LYS A 109 8.92 2.57 -3.02
C LYS A 109 8.66 2.68 -4.51
N LEU A 110 7.38 2.82 -4.85
CA LEU A 110 6.91 2.94 -6.23
C LEU A 110 5.67 3.83 -6.26
N SER A 111 5.58 4.73 -7.24
CA SER A 111 4.44 5.64 -7.41
C SER A 111 4.01 5.75 -8.88
N HIS A 112 2.72 5.99 -9.12
CA HIS A 112 2.18 6.16 -10.46
C HIS A 112 0.87 6.98 -10.47
N SER A 113 0.60 7.68 -11.57
CA SER A 113 -0.61 8.53 -11.75
C SER A 113 -1.90 7.75 -12.08
N SER A 114 -1.90 6.44 -11.91
CA SER A 114 -3.07 5.57 -12.10
C SER A 114 -3.48 4.93 -10.79
N ASP A 115 -4.72 4.46 -10.75
CA ASP A 115 -5.14 3.51 -9.73
C ASP A 115 -4.26 2.24 -9.84
N LEU A 116 -3.72 1.78 -8.71
CA LEU A 116 -2.90 0.57 -8.61
C LEU A 116 -3.67 -0.64 -8.06
N SER A 117 -4.99 -0.49 -7.88
CA SER A 117 -5.88 -1.52 -7.35
C SER A 117 -5.76 -2.82 -8.13
N GLY A 118 -5.62 -3.92 -7.40
CA GLY A 118 -5.47 -5.25 -7.98
C GLY A 118 -4.02 -5.65 -8.23
N THR A 119 -3.05 -4.76 -8.01
CA THR A 119 -1.63 -5.15 -7.99
C THR A 119 -1.44 -6.24 -6.93
N THR A 120 -0.78 -7.34 -7.31
CA THR A 120 -0.49 -8.43 -6.38
C THR A 120 0.99 -8.44 -6.03
N ILE A 121 1.28 -8.68 -4.76
CA ILE A 121 2.64 -8.74 -4.23
C ILE A 121 2.83 -10.11 -3.60
N GLN A 122 3.90 -10.79 -4.00
CA GLN A 122 4.31 -12.08 -3.47
C GLN A 122 5.76 -11.98 -3.01
N ALA A 123 6.07 -12.51 -1.83
CA ALA A 123 7.42 -12.54 -1.31
C ALA A 123 7.80 -13.93 -0.79
N THR A 124 9.10 -14.20 -0.73
CA THR A 124 9.61 -15.44 -0.13
C THR A 124 9.58 -15.42 1.40
N LYS A 125 9.48 -14.22 2.00
CA LYS A 125 9.53 -13.99 3.45
C LYS A 125 8.54 -12.89 3.87
N PRO A 126 8.11 -12.82 5.14
CA PRO A 126 7.15 -11.82 5.58
C PRO A 126 7.64 -10.37 5.36
N ILE A 127 6.77 -9.57 4.73
CA ILE A 127 6.98 -8.15 4.44
C ILE A 127 5.82 -7.33 4.99
N SER A 128 5.99 -6.03 5.15
CA SER A 128 4.88 -5.08 5.30
C SER A 128 4.64 -4.33 4.00
N VAL A 129 3.37 -4.04 3.71
CA VAL A 129 2.97 -3.24 2.55
C VAL A 129 2.14 -2.06 3.02
N LEU A 130 2.47 -0.88 2.52
CA LEU A 130 1.73 0.35 2.72
C LEU A 130 1.33 0.89 1.35
N THR A 131 0.13 1.45 1.25
CA THR A 131 -0.35 2.12 0.04
C THR A 131 -0.86 3.50 0.38
N SER A 132 -0.74 4.41 -0.59
CA SER A 132 -1.34 5.73 -0.51
C SER A 132 -1.87 6.17 -1.85
N SER A 133 -2.82 7.10 -1.82
CA SER A 133 -3.36 7.75 -3.01
C SER A 133 -3.52 9.24 -2.76
N MET A 134 -2.66 10.02 -3.42
CA MET A 134 -2.63 11.46 -3.27
C MET A 134 -3.70 12.15 -4.10
N HIS A 135 -4.24 13.24 -3.55
CA HIS A 135 -5.24 14.10 -4.18
C HIS A 135 -6.32 13.30 -4.93
N ASN A 136 -6.95 12.35 -4.25
CA ASN A 136 -8.06 11.59 -4.80
C ASN A 136 -9.39 12.32 -4.58
N ARG A 137 -10.46 11.87 -5.25
CA ARG A 137 -11.83 12.34 -5.03
C ARG A 137 -12.78 11.15 -4.92
N VAL A 138 -12.74 10.44 -3.80
CA VAL A 138 -13.55 9.22 -3.58
C VAL A 138 -15.05 9.48 -3.78
N THR A 139 -15.56 10.63 -3.34
CA THR A 139 -16.98 11.00 -3.43
C THR A 139 -17.33 11.86 -4.65
N MET A 140 -16.36 12.14 -5.53
CA MET A 140 -16.45 13.03 -6.70
C MET A 140 -16.87 14.49 -6.43
N VAL A 141 -17.23 14.84 -5.19
CA VAL A 141 -17.71 16.16 -4.77
C VAL A 141 -16.84 16.68 -3.63
N GLY A 142 -16.45 17.97 -3.71
CA GLY A 142 -15.69 18.66 -2.67
C GLY A 142 -14.18 18.71 -2.92
N GLY A 143 -13.42 18.87 -1.83
CA GLY A 143 -11.97 18.93 -1.84
C GLY A 143 -11.31 17.60 -2.24
N VAL A 144 -10.00 17.63 -2.39
CA VAL A 144 -9.22 16.39 -2.59
C VAL A 144 -8.94 15.72 -1.25
N ASN A 145 -8.72 14.41 -1.27
CA ASN A 145 -8.34 13.64 -0.10
C ASN A 145 -6.98 12.98 -0.30
N GLU A 146 -6.30 12.76 0.82
CA GLU A 146 -5.17 11.85 0.94
C GLU A 146 -5.71 10.54 1.55
N LEU A 147 -5.19 9.40 1.10
CA LEU A 147 -5.49 8.12 1.71
C LEU A 147 -4.18 7.38 1.95
N LEU A 148 -4.08 6.77 3.11
CA LEU A 148 -2.89 6.05 3.58
C LEU A 148 -3.34 4.85 4.41
N GLU A 149 -2.85 3.67 4.07
CA GLU A 149 -3.12 2.48 4.88
C GLU A 149 -1.98 1.47 4.81
N MET A 150 -1.85 0.68 5.88
CA MET A 150 -1.07 -0.54 5.86
C MET A 150 -1.96 -1.68 5.38
N VAL A 151 -1.56 -2.32 4.28
CA VAL A 151 -2.40 -3.28 3.56
C VAL A 151 -2.44 -4.60 4.33
N LEU A 152 -3.65 -5.11 4.57
CA LEU A 152 -3.84 -6.43 5.16
C LEU A 152 -3.32 -7.52 4.20
N PRO A 153 -2.52 -8.48 4.69
CA PRO A 153 -2.15 -9.63 3.88
C PRO A 153 -3.37 -10.51 3.57
N LEU A 154 -3.29 -11.27 2.47
CA LEU A 154 -4.41 -12.06 1.97
C LEU A 154 -4.96 -13.08 2.98
N ASN A 155 -4.11 -13.63 3.84
CA ASN A 155 -4.52 -14.58 4.88
C ASN A 155 -5.18 -13.92 6.09
N GLN A 156 -5.31 -12.59 6.11
CA GLN A 156 -6.03 -11.81 7.13
C GLN A 156 -7.32 -11.19 6.56
N MET A 157 -7.64 -11.41 5.28
CA MET A 157 -8.93 -11.04 4.70
C MET A 157 -9.99 -12.09 5.06
N ASP A 158 -11.25 -11.67 5.18
CA ASP A 158 -12.37 -12.54 5.53
C ASP A 158 -13.61 -12.22 4.67
N ASN A 159 -14.71 -12.96 4.86
CA ASN A 159 -15.97 -12.76 4.15
C ASN A 159 -16.96 -11.89 4.93
N PHE A 160 -16.73 -11.68 6.23
CA PHE A 160 -17.65 -10.98 7.12
C PHE A 160 -16.95 -9.81 7.80
N TYR A 161 -17.45 -8.61 7.55
CA TYR A 161 -16.95 -7.37 8.14
C TYR A 161 -18.10 -6.59 8.78
N VAL A 162 -17.80 -5.91 9.88
CA VAL A 162 -18.69 -4.95 10.51
C VAL A 162 -18.10 -3.56 10.27
N ILE A 163 -18.87 -2.69 9.63
CA ILE A 163 -18.47 -1.31 9.34
C ILE A 163 -19.22 -0.40 10.32
N PRO A 164 -18.53 0.29 11.24
CA PRO A 164 -19.18 1.22 12.16
C PRO A 164 -19.62 2.50 11.42
N GLU A 165 -20.70 3.13 11.90
CA GLU A 165 -21.11 4.45 11.43
C GLU A 165 -20.21 5.54 12.03
N ILE A 166 -19.78 6.51 11.22
CA ILE A 166 -19.03 7.67 11.67
C ILE A 166 -19.98 8.85 11.80
N VAL A 167 -20.40 9.14 13.05
CA VAL A 167 -21.42 10.17 13.37
C VAL A 167 -21.09 11.55 12.79
N THR A 168 -19.82 11.91 12.65
CA THR A 168 -19.39 13.22 12.14
C THR A 168 -19.29 13.30 10.61
N ARG A 169 -19.51 12.20 9.89
CA ARG A 169 -19.39 12.15 8.42
C ARG A 169 -20.73 11.77 7.79
N PRO A 170 -21.41 12.70 7.08
CA PRO A 170 -22.78 12.49 6.59
C PRO A 170 -22.89 11.51 5.41
N SER A 171 -21.77 11.03 4.87
CA SER A 171 -21.72 10.04 3.80
C SER A 171 -20.50 9.14 3.95
N SER A 172 -20.63 7.89 3.49
CA SER A 172 -19.56 6.88 3.52
C SER A 172 -19.45 6.18 2.18
N THR A 173 -18.22 5.93 1.74
CA THR A 173 -17.93 5.07 0.58
C THR A 173 -17.18 3.84 1.09
N VAL A 174 -17.58 2.66 0.61
CA VAL A 174 -16.91 1.39 0.91
C VAL A 174 -16.26 0.86 -0.37
N GLN A 175 -14.96 0.62 -0.32
CA GLN A 175 -14.24 -0.07 -1.39
C GLN A 175 -13.99 -1.52 -0.96
N CYS A 176 -14.35 -2.47 -1.83
CA CYS A 176 -14.08 -3.89 -1.62
C CYS A 176 -13.14 -4.39 -2.72
N ILE A 177 -12.05 -5.03 -2.31
CA ILE A 177 -11.16 -5.73 -3.22
C ILE A 177 -11.13 -7.22 -2.84
N ALA A 178 -11.11 -8.09 -3.83
CA ALA A 178 -11.12 -9.53 -3.62
C ALA A 178 -10.22 -10.24 -4.63
N GLN A 179 -9.53 -11.28 -4.18
CA GLN A 179 -8.79 -12.15 -5.08
C GLN A 179 -9.77 -13.09 -5.79
N ARG A 180 -9.72 -13.14 -7.13
CA ARG A 180 -10.53 -14.06 -7.92
C ARG A 180 -10.12 -15.51 -7.63
N LYS A 181 -11.05 -16.36 -7.20
CA LYS A 181 -10.84 -17.81 -7.17
C LYS A 181 -10.65 -18.33 -8.59
N ARG A 182 -9.53 -18.98 -8.87
CA ARG A 182 -9.36 -19.79 -10.10
C ARG A 182 -10.03 -21.14 -9.84
N HIS A 183 -11.00 -21.49 -10.68
CA HIS A 183 -11.63 -22.81 -10.72
C HIS A 183 -10.79 -23.75 -11.59
#